data_AF-A0A948UGZ8-F1
#
_entry.id   AF-A0A948UGZ8-F1
#
_cell.length_a   1.000
_cell.length_b   1.000
_cell.length_c   1.000
_cell.angle_alpha   90.00
_cell.angle_beta   90.00
_cell.angle_gamma   90.00
#
_symmetry.space_group_name_H-M   'P 1'
#
loop_
_entity.id
_entity.type
_entity.pdbx_description
1 polymer ?
#
loop_
_entity_poly.entity_id
_entity_poly.type
_entity_poly.pdbx_seq_one_letter_code
_entity_poly.pdbx_strand_id
1 'polypeptide(L)'
;MIKITSKKIVKAIIIGLTLAALLLAISIKTASQIKPRTGGDNLKIEYAINNISEAQTVFGALKTFAEENNFDLEYNYKYAEFGVFIESIAEVKNGADNKYWQYYVNDKLGEVAADKKEVKVGDKVEWRFEKVDF
;
A
#
# COMPACT_ATOMS: atom_id res chain seq x y z
N MET A 1 57.33 -3.12 -10.72
CA MET A 1 56.62 -2.68 -9.49
C MET A 1 55.85 -1.41 -9.83
N ILE A 2 54.54 -1.49 -10.11
CA ILE A 2 53.74 -0.35 -10.58
C ILE A 2 53.07 0.30 -9.36
N LYS A 3 53.48 1.51 -8.98
CA LYS A 3 52.81 2.34 -7.97
C LYS A 3 51.62 3.04 -8.62
N ILE A 4 50.42 2.48 -8.44
CA ILE A 4 49.18 3.16 -8.81
C ILE A 4 48.81 4.14 -7.68
N THR A 5 48.85 5.44 -7.97
CA THR A 5 48.69 6.52 -6.98
C THR A 5 47.25 6.62 -6.48
N SER A 6 47.08 6.57 -5.15
CA SER A 6 45.82 6.49 -4.39
C SER A 6 44.72 7.50 -4.73
N LYS A 7 45.06 8.68 -5.27
CA LYS A 7 44.07 9.73 -5.58
C LYS A 7 43.06 9.38 -6.67
N LYS A 8 43.44 8.52 -7.63
CA LYS A 8 42.51 8.05 -8.69
C LYS A 8 41.51 7.01 -8.17
N ILE A 9 41.96 6.19 -7.22
CA ILE A 9 41.15 5.11 -6.62
C ILE A 9 40.08 5.72 -5.69
N VAL A 10 40.43 6.73 -4.89
CA VAL A 10 39.47 7.39 -3.97
C VAL A 10 38.35 8.12 -4.73
N LYS A 11 38.65 8.81 -5.85
CA LYS A 11 37.60 9.45 -6.67
C LYS A 11 36.65 8.44 -7.33
N ALA A 12 37.15 7.28 -7.76
CA ALA A 12 36.33 6.23 -8.36
C ALA A 12 35.38 5.58 -7.33
N ILE A 13 35.83 5.40 -6.08
CA ILE A 13 35.00 4.82 -5.00
C ILE A 13 33.85 5.76 -4.61
N ILE A 14 34.08 7.07 -4.54
CA ILE A 14 33.04 8.05 -4.17
C ILE A 14 31.95 8.16 -5.24
N ILE A 15 32.32 8.12 -6.53
CA ILE A 15 31.36 8.14 -7.64
C ILE A 15 30.56 6.82 -7.71
N GLY A 16 31.20 5.68 -7.40
CA GLY A 16 30.52 4.38 -7.35
C GLY A 16 29.48 4.29 -6.22
N LEU A 17 29.77 4.85 -5.04
CA LEU A 17 28.85 4.85 -3.90
C LEU A 17 27.63 5.77 -4.11
N THR A 18 27.79 6.93 -4.75
CA THR A 18 26.65 7.81 -5.05
C THR A 18 25.74 7.23 -6.15
N LEU A 19 26.31 6.59 -7.17
CA LEU A 19 25.50 5.91 -8.21
C LEU A 19 24.72 4.72 -7.64
N ALA A 20 25.32 3.94 -6.73
CA ALA A 20 24.66 2.81 -6.09
C ALA A 20 23.51 3.24 -5.17
N ALA A 21 23.68 4.32 -4.39
CA ALA A 21 22.62 4.88 -3.56
C ALA A 21 21.46 5.43 -4.41
N LEU A 22 21.77 6.03 -5.57
CA LEU A 22 20.74 6.50 -6.50
C LEU A 22 19.97 5.33 -7.14
N LEU A 23 20.66 4.24 -7.52
CA LEU A 23 20.03 3.02 -8.05
C LEU A 23 19.18 2.28 -6.99
N LEU A 24 19.60 2.29 -5.72
CA LEU A 24 18.80 1.73 -4.62
C LEU A 24 17.53 2.57 -4.37
N ALA A 25 17.66 3.90 -4.38
CA ALA A 25 16.51 4.80 -4.22
C ALA A 25 15.54 4.73 -5.41
N ILE A 26 16.03 4.49 -6.63
CA ILE A 26 15.18 4.27 -7.81
C ILE A 26 14.44 2.92 -7.70
N SER A 27 15.08 1.86 -7.19
CA SER A 27 14.42 0.56 -6.97
C SER A 27 13.29 0.65 -5.94
N ILE A 28 13.48 1.43 -4.86
CA ILE A 28 12.45 1.64 -3.83
C ILE A 28 11.28 2.48 -4.39
N LYS A 29 11.55 3.53 -5.18
CA LYS A 29 10.49 4.36 -5.77
C LYS A 29 9.64 3.63 -6.80
N THR A 30 10.18 2.59 -7.44
CA THR A 30 9.47 1.86 -8.50
C THR A 30 8.39 0.91 -7.93
N ALA A 31 8.49 0.50 -6.66
CA ALA A 31 7.48 -0.31 -5.99
C ALA A 31 6.25 0.48 -5.50
N SER A 32 6.30 1.82 -5.53
CA SER A 32 5.32 2.70 -4.88
C SER A 32 4.41 3.45 -5.87
N GLN A 33 4.34 3.04 -7.13
CA GLN A 33 3.45 3.67 -8.13
C GLN A 33 2.28 2.77 -8.46
N ILE A 34 1.46 2.44 -7.45
CA ILE A 34 0.16 1.79 -7.68
C ILE A 34 -0.88 2.91 -7.72
N LYS A 35 -0.93 3.63 -8.85
CA LYS A 35 -2.02 4.58 -9.08
C LYS A 35 -3.32 3.77 -9.12
N PRO A 36 -4.38 4.12 -8.36
CA PRO A 36 -5.66 3.45 -8.47
C PRO A 36 -6.06 3.42 -9.94
N ARG A 37 -6.32 2.23 -10.50
CA ARG A 37 -6.80 2.10 -11.87
C ARG A 37 -8.25 2.55 -11.90
N THR A 38 -8.48 3.85 -11.94
CA THR A 38 -9.80 4.46 -12.13
C THR A 38 -10.20 4.32 -13.60
N GLY A 39 -10.87 3.21 -13.92
CA GLY A 39 -11.40 2.96 -15.25
C GLY A 39 -11.69 1.49 -15.53
N GLY A 40 -12.94 1.07 -15.29
CA GLY A 40 -13.47 -0.26 -15.58
C GLY A 40 -14.24 -0.85 -14.41
N ASP A 41 -15.20 -1.73 -14.70
CA ASP A 41 -16.18 -2.30 -13.75
C ASP A 41 -15.60 -3.05 -12.52
N ASN A 42 -14.27 -3.14 -12.39
CA ASN A 42 -13.55 -3.88 -11.35
C ASN A 42 -12.42 -3.03 -10.75
N LEU A 43 -12.78 -2.02 -9.94
CA LEU A 43 -11.78 -1.21 -9.24
C LEU A 43 -11.14 -2.05 -8.14
N LYS A 44 -9.80 -2.08 -8.14
CA LYS A 44 -9.00 -2.81 -7.16
C LYS A 44 -7.80 -1.99 -6.74
N ILE A 45 -7.51 -2.01 -5.45
CA ILE A 45 -6.26 -1.53 -4.84
C ILE A 45 -5.59 -2.73 -4.22
N GLU A 46 -4.28 -2.86 -4.40
CA GLU A 46 -3.48 -3.95 -3.87
C GLU A 46 -2.15 -3.39 -3.39
N TYR A 47 -1.69 -3.84 -2.22
CA TYR A 47 -0.38 -3.49 -1.69
C TYR A 47 0.14 -4.59 -0.77
N ALA A 48 1.47 -4.68 -0.67
CA ALA A 48 2.14 -5.60 0.24
C ALA A 48 2.55 -4.87 1.52
N ILE A 49 2.46 -5.56 2.66
CA ILE A 49 2.96 -5.03 3.93
C ILE A 49 4.48 -5.19 3.98
N ASN A 50 5.20 -4.08 3.85
CA ASN A 50 6.67 -4.05 3.79
C ASN A 50 7.32 -3.63 5.12
N ASN A 51 6.58 -2.97 6.01
CA ASN A 51 7.03 -2.59 7.35
C ASN A 51 5.83 -2.50 8.32
N ILE A 52 6.09 -2.68 9.62
CA ILE A 52 5.06 -2.85 10.67
C ILE A 52 4.79 -1.54 11.44
N SER A 53 5.49 -0.45 11.14
CA SER A 53 5.54 0.69 12.06
C SER A 53 4.21 1.40 12.34
N GLU A 54 3.16 1.22 11.51
CA GLU A 54 1.79 1.74 11.78
C GLU A 54 0.65 0.81 11.30
N ALA A 55 0.95 -0.18 10.46
CA ALA A 55 -0.01 -1.06 9.80
C ALA A 55 -0.25 -2.37 10.57
N GLN A 56 -0.63 -2.31 11.85
CA GLN A 56 -0.95 -3.53 12.62
C GLN A 56 -2.21 -4.23 12.10
N THR A 57 -3.11 -3.49 11.45
CA THR A 57 -4.40 -3.97 10.96
C THR A 57 -4.61 -3.61 9.50
N VAL A 58 -5.54 -4.28 8.83
CA VAL A 58 -5.91 -3.97 7.44
C VAL A 58 -6.31 -2.49 7.28
N PHE A 59 -7.06 -1.95 8.24
CA PHE A 59 -7.46 -0.54 8.25
C PHE A 59 -6.26 0.40 8.45
N GLY A 60 -5.40 0.11 9.43
CA GLY A 60 -4.18 0.89 9.63
C GLY A 60 -3.32 0.91 8.37
N ALA A 61 -3.18 -0.25 7.72
CA ALA A 61 -2.46 -0.37 6.47
C ALA A 61 -3.09 0.44 5.33
N LEU A 62 -4.43 0.44 5.21
CA LEU A 62 -5.13 1.26 4.21
C LEU A 62 -4.93 2.75 4.46
N LYS A 63 -4.98 3.19 5.73
CA LYS A 63 -4.77 4.59 6.10
C LYS A 63 -3.37 5.07 5.76
N THR A 64 -2.33 4.31 6.13
CA THR A 64 -0.95 4.62 5.73
C THR A 64 -0.81 4.64 4.22
N PHE A 65 -1.38 3.65 3.52
CA PHE A 65 -1.33 3.60 2.06
C PHE A 65 -2.02 4.81 1.40
N ALA A 66 -3.15 5.27 1.95
CA ALA A 66 -3.85 6.48 1.49
C ALA A 66 -3.01 7.74 1.65
N GLU A 67 -2.36 7.91 2.81
CA GLU A 67 -1.47 9.03 3.11
C GLU A 67 -0.24 9.03 2.18
N GLU A 68 0.42 7.89 2.01
CA GLU A 68 1.62 7.74 1.16
C GLU A 68 1.33 7.98 -0.33
N ASN A 69 0.12 7.63 -0.79
CA ASN A 69 -0.29 7.73 -2.20
C ASN A 69 -1.21 8.93 -2.47
N ASN A 70 -1.46 9.77 -1.47
CA ASN A 70 -2.22 11.02 -1.56
C ASN A 70 -3.60 10.85 -2.23
N PHE A 71 -4.40 9.94 -1.69
CA PHE A 71 -5.82 9.78 -2.05
C PHE A 71 -6.73 9.84 -0.82
N ASP A 72 -7.97 10.25 -1.03
CA ASP A 72 -8.95 10.41 0.06
C ASP A 72 -9.48 9.07 0.57
N LEU A 73 -9.60 8.96 1.90
CA LEU A 73 -10.17 7.81 2.59
C LEU A 73 -11.24 8.32 3.58
N GLU A 74 -12.51 8.01 3.33
CA GLU A 74 -13.62 8.32 4.24
C GLU A 74 -14.01 7.06 5.02
N TYR A 75 -14.17 7.20 6.34
CA TYR A 75 -14.56 6.12 7.24
C TYR A 75 -15.25 6.65 8.49
N ASN A 76 -16.06 5.82 9.13
CA ASN A 76 -16.73 6.18 10.38
C ASN A 76 -16.75 5.01 11.39
N TYR A 77 -17.05 5.35 12.65
CA TYR A 77 -17.22 4.41 13.77
C TYR A 77 -18.65 4.43 14.32
N LYS A 78 -19.64 4.72 13.47
CA LYS A 78 -21.05 4.90 13.89
C LYS A 78 -21.60 3.67 14.63
N TYR A 79 -21.08 2.49 14.33
CA TYR A 79 -21.38 1.24 15.02
C TYR A 79 -20.09 0.60 15.54
N ALA A 80 -19.43 1.29 16.47
CA ALA A 80 -18.11 0.93 16.96
C ALA A 80 -18.01 -0.53 17.47
N GLU A 81 -19.10 -1.13 17.96
CA GLU A 81 -19.10 -2.56 18.33
C GLU A 81 -18.75 -3.48 17.14
N PHE A 82 -19.15 -3.12 15.91
CA PHE A 82 -18.85 -3.89 14.71
C PHE A 82 -17.47 -3.57 14.15
N GLY A 83 -16.92 -2.38 14.45
CA GLY A 83 -15.61 -1.92 14.01
C GLY A 83 -15.73 -0.74 13.04
N VAL A 84 -14.63 -0.41 12.36
CA VAL A 84 -14.61 0.69 11.39
C VAL A 84 -15.42 0.33 10.14
N PHE A 85 -16.21 1.28 9.65
CA PHE A 85 -16.88 1.18 8.36
C PHE A 85 -16.19 2.11 7.35
N ILE A 86 -15.68 1.55 6.26
CA ILE A 86 -15.13 2.33 5.15
C ILE A 86 -16.29 2.86 4.30
N GLU A 87 -16.34 4.16 4.08
CA GLU A 87 -17.39 4.81 3.28
C GLU A 87 -16.94 4.99 1.83
N SER A 88 -15.68 5.39 1.64
CA SER A 88 -15.09 5.57 0.32
C SER A 88 -13.58 5.39 0.32
N ILE A 89 -13.04 4.99 -0.83
CA ILE A 89 -11.61 4.91 -1.10
C ILE A 89 -11.36 5.60 -2.45
N ALA A 90 -10.47 6.59 -2.47
CA ALA A 90 -10.15 7.38 -3.65
C ALA A 90 -11.40 7.92 -4.36
N GLU A 91 -12.27 8.60 -3.61
CA GLU A 91 -13.54 9.22 -4.04
C GLU A 91 -14.65 8.25 -4.46
N VAL A 92 -14.39 6.94 -4.49
CA VAL A 92 -15.38 5.92 -4.88
C VAL A 92 -16.17 5.49 -3.65
N LYS A 93 -17.46 5.88 -3.62
CA LYS A 93 -18.38 5.61 -2.52
C LYS A 93 -19.04 4.24 -2.64
N ASN A 94 -19.22 3.59 -1.49
CA ASN A 94 -20.06 2.40 -1.38
C ASN A 94 -21.49 2.65 -1.89
N GLY A 95 -22.12 1.61 -2.45
CA GLY A 95 -23.52 1.62 -2.90
C GLY A 95 -23.73 1.97 -4.37
N ALA A 96 -22.72 2.51 -5.07
CA ALA A 96 -22.83 2.69 -6.52
C ALA A 96 -22.92 1.33 -7.22
N ASP A 97 -23.92 1.13 -8.09
CA ASP A 97 -24.19 -0.12 -8.83
C ASP A 97 -24.27 -1.39 -7.97
N ASN A 98 -24.77 -1.27 -6.72
CA ASN A 98 -24.79 -2.33 -5.70
C ASN A 98 -23.39 -2.88 -5.36
N LYS A 99 -22.35 -2.06 -5.52
CA LYS A 99 -20.97 -2.43 -5.20
C LYS A 99 -20.52 -1.84 -3.88
N TYR A 100 -19.65 -2.58 -3.20
CA TYR A 100 -19.08 -2.21 -1.92
C TYR A 100 -17.59 -2.56 -1.89
N TRP A 101 -16.82 -1.78 -1.13
CA TRP A 101 -15.42 -2.06 -0.85
C TRP A 101 -15.29 -3.27 0.07
N GLN A 102 -14.75 -4.36 -0.47
CA GLN A 102 -14.41 -5.59 0.23
C GLN A 102 -12.90 -5.70 0.35
N TYR A 103 -12.40 -6.09 1.51
CA TYR A 103 -10.97 -6.33 1.69
C TYR A 103 -10.65 -7.82 1.66
N TYR A 104 -9.43 -8.13 1.23
CA TYR A 104 -8.87 -9.47 1.17
C TYR A 104 -7.47 -9.46 1.76
N VAL A 105 -7.09 -10.54 2.44
CA VAL A 105 -5.72 -10.79 2.89
C VAL A 105 -5.26 -12.13 2.30
N ASN A 106 -4.21 -12.10 1.49
CA ASN A 106 -3.70 -13.27 0.78
C ASN A 106 -4.82 -14.04 0.04
N ASP A 107 -5.60 -13.30 -0.75
CA ASP A 107 -6.73 -13.79 -1.56
C ASP A 107 -7.94 -14.33 -0.76
N LYS A 108 -7.95 -14.19 0.58
CA LYS A 108 -9.07 -14.56 1.44
C LYS A 108 -9.90 -13.34 1.81
N LEU A 109 -11.22 -13.42 1.63
CA LEU A 109 -12.16 -12.36 2.02
C LEU A 109 -12.07 -12.08 3.52
N GLY A 110 -12.20 -10.80 3.88
CA GLY A 110 -12.27 -10.35 5.26
C GLY A 110 -13.46 -10.90 6.04
N GLU A 111 -13.20 -11.58 7.16
CA GLU A 111 -14.24 -12.16 8.02
C GLU A 111 -14.60 -11.26 9.22
N VAL A 112 -13.81 -10.22 9.48
CA VAL A 112 -14.00 -9.24 10.57
C VAL A 112 -13.80 -7.83 10.04
N ALA A 113 -14.12 -6.78 10.81
CA ALA A 113 -13.84 -5.41 10.37
C ALA A 113 -12.32 -5.17 10.17
N ALA A 114 -11.98 -4.26 9.25
CA ALA A 114 -10.59 -4.04 8.83
C ALA A 114 -9.69 -3.50 9.97
N ASP A 115 -10.26 -2.83 10.97
CA ASP A 115 -9.59 -2.38 12.19
C ASP A 115 -9.33 -3.52 13.19
N LYS A 116 -9.93 -4.69 12.99
CA LYS A 116 -9.76 -5.88 13.83
C LYS A 116 -8.92 -6.97 13.17
N LYS A 117 -8.75 -6.90 11.85
CA LYS A 117 -7.93 -7.87 11.12
C LYS A 117 -6.46 -7.49 11.17
N GLU A 118 -5.67 -8.22 11.95
CA GLU A 118 -4.22 -8.06 11.98
C GLU A 118 -3.57 -8.51 10.67
N VAL A 119 -2.47 -7.84 10.30
CA VAL A 119 -1.62 -8.18 9.15
C VAL A 119 -0.15 -8.16 9.56
N LYS A 120 0.67 -8.90 8.82
CA LYS A 120 2.12 -8.98 9.05
C LYS A 120 2.89 -8.70 7.77
N VAL A 121 4.19 -8.43 7.92
CA VAL A 121 5.10 -8.27 6.78
C VAL A 121 5.01 -9.49 5.86
N GLY A 122 4.91 -9.20 4.56
CA GLY A 122 4.74 -10.19 3.51
C GLY A 122 3.28 -10.55 3.20
N ASP A 123 2.30 -10.12 4.02
CA ASP A 123 0.90 -10.25 3.63
C ASP A 123 0.58 -9.31 2.45
N LYS A 124 -0.24 -9.82 1.53
CA LYS A 124 -0.87 -9.05 0.46
C LYS A 124 -2.25 -8.63 0.91
N VAL A 125 -2.51 -7.32 0.92
CA VAL A 125 -3.84 -6.76 1.18
C VAL A 125 -4.42 -6.23 -0.12
N GLU A 126 -5.68 -6.54 -0.37
CA GLU A 126 -6.42 -6.06 -1.54
C GLU A 126 -7.75 -5.46 -1.11
N TRP A 127 -8.16 -4.36 -1.73
CA TRP A 127 -9.49 -3.80 -1.65
C TRP A 127 -10.13 -3.87 -3.03
N ARG A 128 -11.33 -4.45 -3.11
CA ARG A 128 -12.07 -4.66 -4.35
C ARG A 128 -13.42 -3.95 -4.25
N PHE A 129 -13.78 -3.18 -5.26
CA PHE A 129 -15.10 -2.56 -5.37
C PHE A 129 -15.99 -3.45 -6.22
N GLU A 130 -16.81 -4.28 -5.56
CA GLU A 130 -17.49 -5.39 -6.21
C GLU A 130 -18.92 -5.54 -5.72
N LYS A 131 -19.76 -6.19 -6.54
CA LYS A 131 -21.15 -6.45 -6.19
C LYS A 131 -21.20 -7.43 -5.04
N VAL A 132 -22.05 -7.13 -4.08
CA VAL A 132 -22.36 -8.03 -2.96
C VAL A 132 -23.80 -8.47 -3.14
N ASP A 133 -23.99 -9.78 -3.31
CA ASP A 133 -25.32 -10.39 -3.26
C ASP A 133 -25.68 -10.60 -1.79
N PHE A 134 -26.70 -9.89 -1.31
CA PHE A 134 -27.26 -10.02 0.04
C PHE A 134 -28.47 -10.95 0.06
#